data_AF-T0LTJ3-F1
#
_entry.id   AF-T0LTJ3-F1
#
_cell.length_a   1.000
_cell.length_b   1.000
_cell.length_c   1.000
_cell.angle_alpha   90.00
_cell.angle_beta   90.00
_cell.angle_gamma   90.00
#
_symmetry.space_group_name_H-M   'P 1'
#
loop_
_entity.id
_entity.type
_entity.pdbx_description
1 polymer ?
#
loop_
_entity_poly.entity_id
_entity_poly.type
_entity_poly.pdbx_seq_one_letter_code
_entity_poly.pdbx_strand_id
1 'polypeptide(L)'
;MYENKISGSTVIIDGSNVALYGLKNSHQKKAVLNNILKVVNKLNELKASEIITICDANIRYLIDDTEKFNQMVANRKLIISPSGIKADTFILDYAREKNCLIVSNDKFRDYRHDNWIGKNIDNITLGFIFVGNDVMLEPVNGNKKLKKKTIEKKQSHWWHFFKNKQ
;
A
#
# COMPACT_ATOMS: atom_id res chain seq x y z
N MET A 1 10.49 17.28 1.00
CA MET A 1 9.87 16.52 2.10
C MET A 1 8.82 15.60 1.48
N TYR A 2 8.89 14.30 1.75
CA TYR A 2 8.01 13.30 1.12
C TYR A 2 6.53 13.47 1.53
N GLU A 3 6.28 14.17 2.63
CA GLU A 3 4.96 14.62 3.08
C GLU A 3 4.14 15.26 1.95
N ASN A 4 4.78 16.03 1.05
CA ASN A 4 4.14 16.63 -0.12
C ASN A 4 3.64 15.60 -1.16
N LYS A 5 4.20 14.38 -1.17
CA LYS A 5 3.78 13.31 -2.07
C LYS A 5 2.60 12.53 -1.49
N ILE A 6 2.47 12.46 -0.16
CA ILE A 6 1.35 11.79 0.52
C ILE A 6 0.11 12.68 0.51
N SER A 7 0.29 13.98 0.78
CA SER A 7 -0.81 14.95 0.77
C SER A 7 -1.55 14.94 -0.57
N GLY A 8 -2.86 14.68 -0.54
CA GLY A 8 -3.71 14.58 -1.72
C GLY A 8 -3.58 13.29 -2.54
N SER A 9 -2.72 12.35 -2.15
CA SER A 9 -2.55 11.07 -2.85
C SER A 9 -3.48 9.99 -2.31
N THR A 10 -3.87 9.06 -3.18
CA THR A 10 -4.42 7.76 -2.77
C THR A 10 -3.25 6.89 -2.28
N VAL A 11 -3.46 6.21 -1.15
CA VAL A 11 -2.46 5.33 -0.53
C VAL A 11 -3.10 3.97 -0.24
N ILE A 12 -2.45 2.91 -0.68
CA ILE A 12 -2.80 1.53 -0.35
C ILE A 12 -1.85 0.99 0.72
N ILE A 13 -2.40 0.38 1.76
CA ILE A 13 -1.67 -0.23 2.86
C ILE A 13 -1.72 -1.74 2.67
N ASP A 14 -0.54 -2.36 2.69
CA ASP A 14 -0.39 -3.80 2.90
C ASP A 14 -0.65 -4.11 4.38
N GLY A 15 -1.91 -4.38 4.70
CA GLY A 15 -2.38 -4.53 6.07
C GLY A 15 -1.82 -5.77 6.76
N SER A 16 -1.57 -6.86 6.02
CA SER A 16 -0.88 -8.04 6.56
C SER A 16 0.53 -7.69 7.03
N ASN A 17 1.32 -7.03 6.17
CA ASN A 17 2.69 -6.65 6.47
C ASN A 17 2.78 -5.70 7.67
N VAL A 18 1.88 -4.73 7.74
CA VAL A 18 1.79 -3.79 8.87
C VAL A 18 1.39 -4.48 10.16
N ALA A 19 0.34 -5.31 10.14
CA ALA A 19 -0.13 -5.98 11.35
C ALA A 19 0.89 -7.00 11.88
N LEU A 20 1.66 -7.64 11.00
CA LEU A 20 2.67 -8.62 11.37
C LEU A 20 4.05 -8.01 11.74
N TYR A 21 4.18 -6.67 11.72
CA TYR A 21 5.41 -6.00 12.06
C TYR A 21 5.89 -6.35 13.48
N GLY A 22 7.19 -6.61 13.64
CA GLY A 22 7.82 -6.93 14.94
C GLY A 22 7.70 -8.38 15.41
N LEU A 23 6.94 -9.24 14.71
CA LEU A 23 6.64 -10.60 15.18
C LEU A 23 7.70 -11.67 14.84
N LYS A 24 8.87 -11.29 14.31
CA LYS A 24 9.88 -12.26 13.87
C LYS A 24 10.42 -13.17 14.99
N ASN A 25 10.26 -12.78 16.26
CA ASN A 25 10.85 -13.46 17.42
C ASN A 25 9.84 -13.89 18.50
N SER A 26 8.53 -13.81 18.25
CA SER A 26 7.51 -14.16 19.24
C SER A 26 7.00 -15.60 19.04
N HIS A 27 6.95 -16.38 20.12
CA HIS A 27 6.31 -17.70 20.15
C HIS A 27 4.78 -17.61 19.92
N GLN A 28 4.20 -16.41 20.05
CA GLN A 28 2.82 -16.11 19.67
C GLN A 28 2.84 -15.13 18.49
N LYS A 29 2.63 -15.63 17.28
CA LYS A 29 2.48 -14.82 16.05
C LYS A 29 1.11 -14.12 16.06
N LYS A 30 0.92 -13.12 16.92
CA LYS A 30 -0.31 -12.33 16.94
C LYS A 30 -0.14 -11.07 16.11
N ALA A 31 -0.82 -11.01 14.97
CA ALA A 31 -0.92 -9.78 14.20
C ALA A 31 -1.62 -8.70 15.04
N VAL A 32 -1.15 -7.46 14.97
CA VAL A 32 -1.62 -6.36 15.84
C VAL A 32 -2.46 -5.40 15.03
N LEU A 33 -3.78 -5.36 15.27
CA LEU A 33 -4.69 -4.44 14.58
C LEU A 33 -4.30 -2.99 14.79
N ASN A 34 -3.82 -2.64 15.98
CA ASN A 34 -3.41 -1.28 16.31
C ASN A 34 -2.25 -0.77 15.45
N ASN A 35 -1.41 -1.66 14.90
CA ASN A 35 -0.36 -1.25 13.96
C ASN A 35 -0.98 -0.67 12.67
N ILE A 36 -2.02 -1.31 12.13
CA ILE A 36 -2.76 -0.79 10.96
C ILE A 36 -3.36 0.58 11.30
N LEU A 37 -4.04 0.69 12.44
CA LEU A 37 -4.70 1.93 12.85
C LEU A 37 -3.71 3.09 12.99
N LYS A 38 -2.53 2.84 13.56
CA LYS A 38 -1.46 3.84 13.67
C LYS A 38 -0.97 4.32 12.30
N VAL A 39 -0.80 3.42 11.32
CA VAL A 39 -0.43 3.82 9.94
C VAL A 39 -1.54 4.63 9.29
N VAL A 40 -2.82 4.22 9.44
CA VAL A 40 -3.97 4.98 8.92
C VAL A 40 -4.02 6.39 9.52
N ASN A 41 -3.86 6.51 10.84
CA ASN A 41 -3.81 7.80 11.52
C ASN A 41 -2.66 8.66 10.99
N LYS A 42 -1.48 8.08 10.81
CA LYS A 42 -0.34 8.82 10.26
C LYS A 42 -0.60 9.33 8.85
N LEU A 43 -1.23 8.53 7.99
CA LEU A 43 -1.59 8.95 6.63
C LEU A 43 -2.67 10.05 6.63
N ASN A 44 -3.62 10.01 7.57
CA ASN A 44 -4.61 11.07 7.76
C ASN A 44 -3.94 12.39 8.20
N GLU A 45 -3.00 12.35 9.15
CA GLU A 45 -2.20 13.52 9.55
C GLU A 45 -1.45 14.14 8.37
N LEU A 46 -0.93 13.28 7.49
CA LEU A 46 -0.22 13.65 6.26
C LEU A 46 -1.17 14.01 5.10
N LYS A 47 -2.48 14.06 5.35
CA LYS A 47 -3.53 14.50 4.42
C LYS A 47 -3.62 13.66 3.14
N ALA A 48 -3.41 12.35 3.24
CA ALA A 48 -3.76 11.44 2.14
C ALA A 48 -5.25 11.63 1.77
N SER A 49 -5.56 11.64 0.46
CA SER A 49 -6.93 11.87 -0.01
C SER A 49 -7.82 10.63 0.14
N GLU A 50 -7.21 9.45 -0.01
CA GLU A 50 -7.87 8.16 0.13
C GLU A 50 -6.90 7.14 0.71
N ILE A 51 -7.38 6.34 1.65
CA ILE A 51 -6.59 5.28 2.31
C ILE A 51 -7.33 3.96 2.16
N ILE A 52 -6.70 3.01 1.48
CA ILE A 52 -7.23 1.67 1.25
C ILE A 52 -6.33 0.69 1.98
N THR A 53 -6.88 -0.22 2.77
CA THR A 53 -6.08 -1.27 3.42
C THR A 53 -6.54 -2.62 2.92
N ILE A 54 -5.61 -3.41 2.39
CA ILE A 54 -5.86 -4.78 1.94
C ILE A 54 -5.01 -5.73 2.79
N CYS A 55 -5.64 -6.77 3.33
CA CYS A 55 -4.98 -7.85 4.05
C CYS A 55 -5.20 -9.19 3.34
N ASP A 56 -4.29 -10.13 3.56
CA ASP A 56 -4.49 -11.53 3.18
C ASP A 56 -5.60 -12.17 4.00
N ALA A 57 -6.30 -13.15 3.42
CA ALA A 57 -7.35 -13.89 4.10
C ALA A 57 -6.92 -14.55 5.42
N ASN A 58 -5.66 -15.01 5.50
CA ASN A 58 -5.15 -15.73 6.67
C ASN A 58 -5.00 -14.85 7.92
N ILE A 59 -4.96 -13.51 7.78
CA ILE A 59 -4.77 -12.60 8.91
C ILE A 59 -5.89 -12.73 9.94
N ARG A 60 -7.10 -13.15 9.52
CA ARG A 60 -8.27 -13.35 10.38
C ARG A 60 -8.02 -14.33 11.53
N TYR A 61 -7.12 -15.29 11.33
CA TYR A 61 -6.79 -16.30 12.34
C TYR A 61 -5.64 -15.88 13.25
N LEU A 62 -4.98 -14.76 12.96
CA LEU A 62 -3.76 -14.30 13.63
C LEU A 62 -3.97 -12.98 14.39
N ILE A 63 -4.96 -12.18 14.00
CA ILE A 63 -5.18 -10.84 14.53
C ILE A 63 -5.63 -10.87 16.00
N ASP A 64 -5.06 -9.99 16.81
CA ASP A 64 -5.30 -9.88 18.25
C ASP A 64 -6.74 -9.47 18.59
N ASP A 65 -7.31 -8.48 17.91
CA ASP A 65 -8.66 -7.97 18.09
C ASP A 65 -9.56 -8.41 16.92
N THR A 66 -9.95 -9.68 16.95
CA THR A 66 -10.74 -10.32 15.88
C THR A 66 -12.12 -9.69 15.70
N GLU A 67 -12.78 -9.29 16.79
CA GLU A 67 -14.12 -8.70 16.72
C GLU A 67 -14.09 -7.35 15.99
N LYS A 68 -13.24 -6.43 16.44
CA LYS A 68 -13.08 -5.12 15.80
C LYS A 68 -12.59 -5.26 14.36
N PHE A 69 -11.67 -6.18 14.10
CA PHE A 69 -11.20 -6.46 12.75
C PHE A 69 -12.36 -6.85 11.82
N ASN A 70 -13.21 -7.78 12.25
CA ASN A 70 -14.37 -8.21 11.45
C ASN A 70 -15.39 -7.08 11.24
N GLN A 71 -15.63 -6.24 12.26
CA GLN A 71 -16.47 -5.05 12.11
C GLN A 71 -15.89 -4.08 11.07
N MET A 72 -14.58 -3.83 11.09
CA MET A 72 -13.92 -2.97 10.10
C MET A 72 -14.03 -3.54 8.68
N VAL A 73 -13.93 -4.85 8.52
CA VAL A 73 -14.15 -5.51 7.23
C VAL A 73 -15.59 -5.37 6.77
N ALA A 74 -16.57 -5.63 7.64
CA ALA A 74 -17.99 -5.47 7.32
C ALA A 74 -18.34 -4.04 6.90
N ASN A 75 -17.72 -3.06 7.55
CA ASN A 75 -17.86 -1.63 7.25
C ASN A 75 -16.97 -1.13 6.10
N ARG A 76 -16.31 -2.04 5.36
CA ARG A 76 -15.42 -1.75 4.22
C ARG A 76 -14.26 -0.79 4.55
N LYS A 77 -13.86 -0.74 5.82
CA LYS A 77 -12.66 0.00 6.28
C LYS A 77 -11.38 -0.81 6.07
N LEU A 78 -11.50 -2.13 6.03
CA LEU A 78 -10.45 -3.06 5.64
C LEU A 78 -10.99 -4.00 4.56
N ILE A 79 -10.14 -4.38 3.62
CA ILE A 79 -10.47 -5.32 2.55
C ILE A 79 -9.64 -6.58 2.77
N ILE A 80 -10.26 -7.74 2.54
CA ILE A 80 -9.62 -9.04 2.64
C ILE A 80 -9.51 -9.62 1.25
N SER A 81 -8.33 -10.10 0.86
CA SER A 81 -8.16 -10.83 -0.38
C SER A 81 -8.99 -12.14 -0.35
N PRO A 82 -9.45 -12.64 -1.51
CA PRO A 82 -10.07 -13.96 -1.57
C PRO A 82 -9.16 -15.06 -1.03
N SER A 83 -9.76 -16.11 -0.47
CA SER A 83 -9.00 -17.28 -0.02
C SER A 83 -8.17 -17.87 -1.16
N GLY A 84 -6.90 -18.19 -0.89
CA GLY A 84 -5.96 -18.73 -1.88
C GLY A 84 -5.33 -17.68 -2.80
N ILE A 85 -5.73 -16.39 -2.72
CA ILE A 85 -5.12 -15.31 -3.50
C ILE A 85 -4.39 -14.35 -2.56
N LYS A 86 -3.11 -14.10 -2.85
CA LYS A 86 -2.27 -13.16 -2.08
C LYS A 86 -2.77 -11.73 -2.25
N ALA A 87 -2.82 -10.97 -1.14
CA ALA A 87 -3.18 -9.55 -1.15
C ALA A 87 -2.28 -8.73 -2.08
N ASP A 88 -0.98 -9.06 -2.14
CA ASP A 88 0.01 -8.45 -3.03
C ASP A 88 -0.48 -8.28 -4.47
N THR A 89 -1.18 -9.27 -5.03
CA THR A 89 -1.68 -9.20 -6.41
C THR A 89 -2.63 -8.01 -6.59
N PHE A 90 -3.60 -7.85 -5.70
CA PHE A 90 -4.53 -6.72 -5.73
C PHE A 90 -3.85 -5.39 -5.42
N ILE A 91 -2.91 -5.39 -4.48
CA ILE A 91 -2.18 -4.18 -4.10
C ILE A 91 -1.39 -3.63 -5.29
N LEU A 92 -0.64 -4.50 -5.97
CA LEU A 92 0.24 -4.14 -7.08
C LEU A 92 -0.56 -3.71 -8.32
N ASP A 93 -1.62 -4.44 -8.66
CA ASP A 93 -2.47 -4.09 -9.79
C ASP A 93 -3.22 -2.78 -9.56
N TYR A 94 -3.79 -2.58 -8.35
CA TYR A 94 -4.47 -1.32 -8.02
C TYR A 94 -3.50 -0.13 -8.04
N ALA A 95 -2.28 -0.31 -7.52
CA ALA A 95 -1.26 0.74 -7.56
C ALA A 95 -0.84 1.10 -8.98
N ARG A 96 -0.76 0.10 -9.87
CA ARG A 96 -0.50 0.31 -11.30
C ARG A 96 -1.63 1.10 -11.96
N GLU A 97 -2.88 0.68 -11.77
CA GLU A 97 -4.03 1.26 -12.44
C GLU A 97 -4.39 2.66 -11.94
N LYS A 98 -4.23 2.90 -10.64
CA LYS A 98 -4.64 4.16 -9.98
C LYS A 98 -3.48 5.10 -9.70
N ASN A 99 -2.25 4.71 -10.01
CA ASN A 99 -1.04 5.49 -9.74
C ASN A 99 -0.96 5.95 -8.27
N CYS A 100 -1.19 5.02 -7.34
CA CYS A 100 -1.22 5.29 -5.92
C CYS A 100 0.10 4.89 -5.22
N LEU A 101 0.27 5.34 -3.98
CA LEU A 101 1.41 4.96 -3.14
C LEU A 101 1.09 3.68 -2.37
N ILE A 102 2.10 2.85 -2.12
CA ILE A 102 1.97 1.61 -1.33
C ILE A 102 2.66 1.83 0.02
N VAL A 103 2.07 1.42 1.13
CA VAL A 103 2.77 1.27 2.42
C VAL A 103 3.03 -0.22 2.66
N SER A 104 4.29 -0.63 2.58
CA SER A 104 4.75 -1.98 2.89
C SER A 104 6.27 -1.99 3.09
N ASN A 105 6.75 -2.88 3.97
CA ASN A 105 8.16 -3.22 4.07
C ASN A 105 8.55 -4.42 3.20
N ASP A 106 7.59 -5.05 2.50
CA ASP A 106 7.91 -6.08 1.51
C ASP A 106 8.60 -5.45 0.29
N LYS A 107 9.56 -6.19 -0.27
CA LYS A 107 10.28 -5.83 -1.49
C LYS A 107 9.55 -6.32 -2.75
N PHE A 108 8.47 -7.08 -2.61
CA PHE A 108 7.67 -7.68 -3.69
C PHE A 108 8.52 -8.47 -4.69
N ARG A 109 9.53 -9.20 -4.20
CA ARG A 109 10.55 -9.85 -5.05
C ARG A 109 9.93 -10.82 -6.06
N ASP A 110 8.94 -11.57 -5.63
CA ASP A 110 8.24 -12.57 -6.45
C ASP A 110 7.54 -11.94 -7.67
N TYR A 111 7.19 -10.65 -7.61
CA TYR A 111 6.48 -9.93 -8.67
C TYR A 111 7.39 -9.11 -9.58
N ARG A 112 8.70 -9.01 -9.28
CA ARG A 112 9.62 -8.15 -10.05
C ARG A 112 9.97 -8.67 -11.44
N HIS A 113 9.56 -9.90 -11.78
CA HIS A 113 9.63 -10.39 -13.14
C HIS A 113 8.72 -9.60 -14.09
N ASP A 114 7.65 -8.98 -13.56
CA ASP A 114 6.84 -8.01 -14.29
C ASP A 114 7.63 -6.71 -14.54
N ASN A 115 7.68 -6.29 -15.80
CA ASN A 115 8.46 -5.15 -16.25
C ASN A 115 8.00 -3.81 -15.63
N TRP A 116 6.70 -3.63 -15.40
CA TRP A 116 6.20 -2.41 -14.77
C TRP A 116 6.58 -2.40 -13.28
N ILE A 117 6.36 -3.50 -12.57
CA ILE A 117 6.65 -3.63 -11.14
C ILE A 117 8.14 -3.42 -10.89
N GLY A 118 9.01 -4.15 -11.60
CA GLY A 118 10.46 -4.05 -11.44
C GLY A 118 11.03 -2.64 -11.64
N LYS A 119 10.38 -1.81 -12.46
CA LYS A 119 10.79 -0.42 -12.73
C LYS A 119 10.22 0.60 -11.75
N ASN A 120 9.03 0.35 -11.20
CA ASN A 120 8.26 1.37 -10.49
C ASN A 120 8.13 1.14 -8.99
N ILE A 121 8.14 -0.12 -8.53
CA ILE A 121 7.73 -0.46 -7.16
C ILE A 121 8.51 0.32 -6.09
N ASP A 122 9.84 0.42 -6.23
CA ASP A 122 10.67 1.13 -5.26
C ASP A 122 10.38 2.64 -5.19
N ASN A 123 9.80 3.23 -6.25
CA ASN A 123 9.46 4.65 -6.32
C ASN A 123 8.07 4.97 -5.76
N ILE A 124 7.20 3.96 -5.62
CA ILE A 124 5.82 4.13 -5.16
C ILE A 124 5.60 3.51 -3.78
N THR A 125 6.51 2.66 -3.31
CA THR A 125 6.43 2.07 -1.96
C THR A 125 7.08 2.94 -0.90
N LEU A 126 6.36 3.08 0.20
CA LEU A 126 6.73 3.62 1.49
C LEU A 126 7.02 2.48 2.45
N GLY A 127 8.27 2.39 2.89
CA GLY A 127 8.61 1.62 4.07
C GLY A 127 8.10 2.33 5.33
N PHE A 128 7.95 1.55 6.39
CA PHE A 128 7.49 2.07 7.68
C PHE A 128 8.27 1.47 8.84
N ILE A 129 8.42 2.24 9.91
CA ILE A 129 8.90 1.76 11.21
C ILE A 129 8.01 2.31 12.32
N PHE A 130 7.88 1.55 13.40
CA PHE A 130 7.27 2.01 14.64
C PHE A 130 8.36 2.45 15.61
N VAL A 131 8.25 3.68 16.13
CA VAL A 131 9.17 4.25 17.12
C VAL A 131 8.32 4.70 18.32
N GLY A 132 8.32 3.88 19.37
CA GLY A 132 7.40 4.09 20.50
C GLY A 132 5.94 4.03 20.03
N ASN A 133 5.24 5.16 20.16
CA ASN A 133 3.86 5.29 19.70
C ASN A 133 3.70 5.83 18.28
N ASP A 134 4.77 6.36 17.70
CA ASP A 134 4.74 6.98 16.38
C ASP A 134 5.04 5.99 15.24
N VAL A 135 4.58 6.38 14.05
CA VAL A 135 4.90 5.71 12.78
C VAL A 135 5.71 6.68 11.94
N MET A 136 6.87 6.23 11.48
CA MET A 136 7.65 6.92 10.48
C MET A 136 7.48 6.22 9.13
N LEU A 137 7.27 6.99 8.07
CA LEU A 137 7.09 6.51 6.69
C LEU A 137 8.19 7.11 5.80
N GLU A 138 8.89 6.27 5.05
CA GLU A 138 9.98 6.69 4.16
C GLU A 138 9.92 5.96 2.82
N PRO A 139 10.14 6.63 1.67
CA PRO A 139 10.23 5.93 0.40
C PRO A 139 11.35 4.88 0.39
N VAL A 140 11.04 3.69 -0.14
CA VAL A 140 11.99 2.56 -0.19
C VAL A 140 13.23 2.89 -1.03
N ASN A 141 13.08 3.66 -2.11
CA ASN A 141 14.19 4.17 -2.92
C ASN A 141 14.73 5.50 -2.37
N GLY A 142 15.11 5.52 -1.08
CA GLY A 142 15.57 6.71 -0.36
C GLY A 142 16.49 7.61 -1.20
N ASN A 143 16.11 8.89 -1.32
CA ASN A 143 16.89 10.00 -1.90
C ASN A 143 17.79 9.66 -3.11
N LYS A 144 17.33 8.88 -4.11
CA LYS A 144 17.82 9.14 -5.46
C LYS A 144 17.34 10.53 -5.81
N LYS A 145 18.22 11.54 -5.70
CA LYS A 145 18.02 12.90 -6.26
C LYS A 145 17.31 12.70 -7.59
N LEU A 146 16.03 13.06 -7.60
CA LEU A 146 15.17 12.97 -8.76
C LEU A 146 15.86 13.78 -9.85
N LYS A 147 16.56 13.11 -10.78
CA LYS A 147 16.80 13.71 -12.09
C LYS A 147 15.39 14.08 -12.54
N LYS A 148 15.09 15.38 -12.65
CA LYS A 148 13.87 15.89 -13.26
C LYS A 148 13.77 15.22 -14.64
N LYS A 149 13.08 14.09 -14.72
CA LYS A 149 12.52 13.64 -15.98
C LYS A 149 11.28 14.50 -16.12
N THR A 150 11.45 15.58 -16.86
CA THR A 150 10.38 16.25 -17.57
C THR A 150 9.44 15.15 -18.07
N ILE A 151 8.26 15.06 -17.46
CA ILE A 151 7.18 14.27 -18.03
C ILE A 151 6.81 15.07 -19.27
N GLU A 152 7.43 14.75 -20.39
CA GLU A 152 6.83 15.06 -21.69
C GLU A 152 5.45 14.45 -21.63
N LYS A 153 4.43 15.32 -21.67
CA LYS A 153 3.05 14.94 -21.94
C LYS A 153 3.04 14.22 -23.28
N LYS A 154 3.27 12.90 -23.28
CA LYS A 154 2.84 12.07 -24.39
C LYS A 154 1.32 12.06 -24.33
N GLN A 155 0.71 12.89 -25.16
CA GLN A 155 -0.68 12.76 -25.57
C GLN A 155 -0.94 11.29 -25.84
N SER A 156 -1.85 10.70 -25.08
CA SER A 156 -2.31 9.33 -25.29
C SER A 156 -3.08 9.30 -26.61
N HIS A 157 -2.49 8.66 -27.61
CA HIS A 157 -3.06 8.39 -28.95
C HIS A 157 -4.28 7.43 -28.94
N TRP A 158 -4.96 7.27 -27.81
CA TRP A 158 -6.11 6.36 -27.66
C TRP A 158 -7.48 7.07 -27.66
N TRP A 159 -7.51 8.41 -27.79
CA TRP A 159 -8.76 9.20 -27.87
C TRP A 159 -9.25 9.48 -29.31
N HIS A 160 -8.62 8.90 -30.33
CA HIS A 160 -9.06 9.02 -31.74
C HIS A 160 -9.76 7.78 -32.30
N PHE A 161 -9.93 6.71 -31.51
CA PHE A 161 -10.57 5.47 -31.99
C PHE A 161 -12.08 5.37 -31.75
N PHE A 162 -12.73 6.39 -31.16
CA PHE A 162 -14.19 6.39 -30.90
C PHE A 162 -14.94 7.65 -31.33
N LYS A 163 -14.43 8.41 -32.30
CA LYS A 163 -15.28 9.33 -33.08
C LYS A 163 -15.22 8.93 -34.54
N ASN A 164 -16.39 8.67 -35.10
CA ASN A 164 -16.70 8.25 -36.47
C ASN A 164 -16.92 6.74 -36.64
N LYS A 165 -18.02 6.24 -36.07
CA LYS A 165 -18.92 5.39 -36.85
C LYS A 165 -20.07 6.29 -37.32
N GLN A 166 -20.26 6.30 -38.63
CA GLN A 166 -21.43 6.85 -39.33
C GLN A 166 -22.72 6.22 -38.82
#